data_AF-A0A9D1J2H6-F1
#
_entry.id   AF-A0A9D1J2H6-F1
#
_cell.length_a   1.000
_cell.length_b   1.000
_cell.length_c   1.000
_cell.angle_alpha   90.00
_cell.angle_beta   90.00
_cell.angle_gamma   90.00
#
_symmetry.space_group_name_H-M   'P 1'
#
loop_
_entity.id
_entity.type
_entity.pdbx_description
1 polymer ?
#
loop_
_entity_poly.entity_id
_entity_poly.type
_entity_poly.pdbx_seq_one_letter_code
_entity_poly.pdbx_strand_id
1 'polypeptide(L)'
;MLNILDTVVVNIDSNCYGFDSIVRVIKEGVFPILQIAIPIILIVLCTFDLGKAVISSDDKENKKLLSRIVKRLVYALLIFFFVTVVNLVFSMVGNITENETLIKWSECWNNPMEN
;
A
#
# COMPACT_ATOMS: atom_id res chain seq x y z
N MET A 1 22.38 -18.46 -36.10
CA MET A 1 22.50 -17.03 -35.71
C MET A 1 21.37 -16.76 -34.72
N LEU A 2 21.55 -17.11 -33.45
CA LEU A 2 21.95 -16.19 -32.37
C LEU A 2 20.93 -15.06 -32.12
N ASN A 3 19.77 -15.42 -31.54
CA ASN A 3 18.88 -14.47 -30.88
C ASN A 3 19.42 -14.16 -29.47
N ILE A 4 20.55 -13.47 -29.44
CA ILE A 4 21.09 -12.82 -28.22
C ILE A 4 20.32 -11.52 -27.93
N LEU A 5 19.44 -11.12 -28.85
CA LEU A 5 18.56 -9.95 -28.73
C LEU A 5 17.36 -10.24 -27.81
N ASP A 6 16.81 -11.46 -27.76
CA ASP A 6 15.68 -11.80 -26.87
C ASP A 6 16.04 -11.73 -25.38
N THR A 7 17.33 -11.86 -25.02
CA THR A 7 17.81 -11.69 -23.64
C THR A 7 18.05 -10.22 -23.25
N VAL A 8 18.02 -9.27 -24.20
CA VAL A 8 18.25 -7.83 -23.96
C VAL A 8 17.00 -6.98 -24.29
N VAL A 9 15.97 -7.55 -24.91
CA VAL A 9 14.68 -6.88 -25.05
C VAL A 9 13.99 -6.89 -23.68
N VAL A 10 13.84 -5.71 -23.07
CA VAL A 10 12.84 -5.47 -22.02
C VAL A 10 11.54 -6.09 -22.51
N ASN A 11 11.07 -7.16 -21.88
CA ASN A 11 9.96 -7.97 -22.41
C ASN A 11 8.67 -7.12 -22.44
N ILE A 12 8.45 -6.37 -23.51
CA ILE A 12 7.30 -5.45 -23.70
C ILE A 12 6.00 -6.18 -23.97
N ASP A 13 6.05 -7.51 -24.16
CA ASP A 13 4.88 -8.37 -24.26
C ASP A 13 4.52 -9.03 -22.91
N SER A 14 5.33 -8.80 -21.87
CA SER A 14 4.97 -9.18 -20.50
C SER A 14 3.78 -8.36 -20.02
N ASN A 15 2.91 -8.98 -19.24
CA ASN A 15 1.73 -8.35 -18.63
C ASN A 15 2.11 -7.08 -17.82
N CYS A 16 3.36 -6.98 -17.36
CA CYS A 16 3.92 -5.86 -16.59
C CYS A 16 4.77 -4.85 -17.39
N TYR A 17 4.79 -4.89 -18.74
CA TYR A 17 5.57 -3.96 -19.59
C TYR A 17 7.04 -3.77 -19.15
N GLY A 18 7.67 -4.83 -18.64
CA GLY A 18 9.05 -4.79 -18.13
C GLY A 18 9.25 -4.20 -16.73
N PHE A 19 8.20 -3.73 -16.04
CA PHE A 19 8.25 -3.22 -14.67
C PHE A 19 7.96 -4.27 -13.59
N ASP A 20 7.91 -5.54 -13.96
CA ASP A 20 7.61 -6.69 -13.08
C ASP A 20 8.30 -6.61 -11.71
N SER A 21 9.62 -6.42 -11.71
CA SER A 21 10.41 -6.39 -10.47
C SER A 21 10.02 -5.25 -9.54
N ILE A 22 9.60 -4.10 -10.08
CA ILE A 22 9.17 -2.95 -9.29
C ILE A 22 7.77 -3.20 -8.74
N VAL A 23 6.84 -3.70 -9.55
CA VAL A 23 5.47 -4.01 -9.15
C VAL A 23 5.46 -5.08 -8.06
N ARG A 24 6.28 -6.14 -8.20
CA ARG A 24 6.44 -7.19 -7.18
C ARG A 24 6.91 -6.63 -5.85
N VAL A 25 7.98 -5.83 -5.83
CA VAL A 25 8.50 -5.23 -4.58
C VAL A 25 7.47 -4.32 -3.94
N ILE A 26 6.74 -3.53 -4.73
CA ILE A 26 5.72 -2.61 -4.21
C ILE A 26 4.53 -3.37 -3.64
N LYS A 27 3.99 -4.36 -4.36
CA LYS A 27 2.78 -5.07 -3.96
C LYS A 27 3.01 -6.07 -2.84
N GLU A 28 4.07 -6.87 -2.89
CA GLU A 28 4.32 -7.93 -1.89
C GLU A 28 5.17 -7.44 -0.72
N GLY A 29 5.99 -6.41 -0.93
CA GLY A 29 6.80 -5.81 0.11
C GLY A 29 6.16 -4.57 0.68
N VAL A 30 6.18 -3.48 -0.09
CA VAL A 30 5.98 -2.12 0.43
C VAL A 30 4.55 -1.89 0.92
N PHE A 31 3.53 -2.28 0.15
CA PHE A 31 2.12 -2.04 0.48
C PHE A 31 1.64 -2.77 1.73
N PRO A 32 1.81 -4.10 1.88
CA PRO A 32 1.35 -4.80 3.08
C PRO A 32 2.12 -4.36 4.33
N ILE A 33 3.43 -4.07 4.19
CA ILE A 33 4.24 -3.56 5.30
C ILE A 33 3.77 -2.18 5.72
N LEU A 34 3.57 -1.22 4.79
CA LEU A 34 3.09 0.12 5.14
C LEU A 34 1.68 0.08 5.74
N GLN A 35 0.81 -0.74 5.16
CA GLN A 35 -0.58 -0.88 5.56
C GLN A 35 -0.71 -1.42 7.00
N ILE A 36 0.21 -2.29 7.44
CA ILE A 36 0.17 -2.87 8.80
C ILE A 36 1.12 -2.19 9.80
N ALA A 37 2.32 -1.79 9.38
CA ALA A 37 3.34 -1.26 10.27
C ALA A 37 2.97 0.13 10.79
N ILE A 38 2.44 1.01 9.93
CA ILE A 38 2.02 2.36 10.34
C ILE A 38 0.96 2.31 11.45
N PRO A 39 -0.19 1.61 11.29
CA PRO A 39 -1.20 1.56 12.35
C PRO A 39 -0.71 0.87 13.62
N ILE A 40 0.11 -0.19 13.52
CA ILE A 40 0.67 -0.87 14.71
C ILE A 40 1.56 0.08 15.52
N ILE A 41 2.49 0.79 14.88
CA ILE A 41 3.37 1.76 15.55
C ILE A 41 2.54 2.86 16.22
N LEU A 42 1.49 3.33 15.54
CA LEU A 42 0.62 4.37 16.08
C LEU A 42 -0.16 3.91 17.31
N ILE A 43 -0.67 2.67 17.31
CA ILE A 43 -1.37 2.10 18.46
C ILE A 43 -0.41 1.97 19.65
N VAL A 44 0.80 1.45 19.45
CA VAL A 44 1.79 1.27 20.53
C VAL A 44 2.19 2.60 21.15
N LEU A 45 2.51 3.61 20.33
CA LEU A 45 2.84 4.95 20.81
C LEU A 45 1.65 5.61 21.52
N CYS A 46 0.44 5.43 20.98
CA CYS A 46 -0.80 5.92 21.56
C CYS A 46 -1.03 5.32 22.96
N THR A 47 -0.92 4.00 23.12
CA THR A 47 -1.12 3.34 24.42
C THR A 47 -0.04 3.73 25.43
N PHE A 48 1.22 3.91 25.01
CA PHE A 48 2.28 4.35 25.90
C PHE A 48 2.11 5.79 26.38
N ASP A 49 1.73 6.70 25.47
CA ASP A 49 1.50 8.12 25.78
C ASP A 49 0.25 8.30 26.65
N LEU A 50 -0.82 7.55 26.37
CA LEU A 50 -2.03 7.54 27.17
C LEU A 50 -1.82 6.86 28.52
N GLY A 51 -1.00 5.81 28.61
CA GLY A 51 -0.70 5.14 29.87
C GLY A 51 -0.08 6.08 30.90
N LYS A 52 0.83 6.97 30.46
CA LYS A 52 1.40 8.01 31.31
C LYS A 52 0.40 9.13 31.62
N ALA A 53 -0.37 9.57 30.62
CA ALA A 53 -1.32 10.67 30.77
C ALA A 53 -2.57 10.30 31.59
N VAL A 54 -3.02 9.04 31.57
CA VAL A 54 -4.16 8.55 32.37
C VAL A 54 -3.82 8.58 33.86
N ILE A 55 -2.56 8.33 34.21
CA ILE A 55 -2.08 8.37 35.59
C ILE A 55 -1.95 9.82 36.09
N SER A 56 -1.74 10.80 35.20
CA SER A 56 -1.73 12.23 35.52
C SER A 56 -3.07 12.90 35.18
N SER A 57 -4.03 12.88 36.12
CA SER A 57 -5.42 13.33 35.90
C SER A 57 -5.61 14.86 35.79
N ASP A 58 -5.05 15.52 34.76
CA ASP A 58 -5.31 16.92 34.42
C ASP A 58 -6.32 17.07 33.25
N ASP A 59 -7.62 17.08 33.57
CA ASP A 59 -8.75 16.99 32.63
C ASP A 59 -8.78 18.04 31.49
N LYS A 60 -8.11 19.20 31.68
CA LYS A 60 -8.10 20.29 30.69
C LYS A 60 -7.03 20.10 29.62
N GLU A 61 -5.91 19.44 29.91
CA GLU A 61 -4.86 19.16 28.93
C GLU A 61 -5.14 17.88 28.14
N ASN A 62 -5.83 16.93 28.78
CA ASN A 62 -6.12 15.60 28.24
C ASN A 62 -6.96 15.65 26.94
N LYS A 63 -7.91 16.59 26.81
CA LYS A 63 -8.72 16.74 25.58
C LYS A 63 -7.90 17.26 24.40
N LYS A 64 -6.93 18.15 24.66
CA LYS A 64 -6.05 18.69 23.61
C LYS A 64 -5.04 17.64 23.16
N LEU A 65 -4.53 16.85 24.10
CA LEU A 65 -3.67 15.69 23.86
C LEU A 65 -4.40 14.62 23.02
N LEU A 66 -5.61 14.22 23.43
CA LEU A 66 -6.45 13.26 22.70
C LEU A 66 -6.78 13.75 21.29
N SER A 67 -7.12 15.03 21.12
CA SER A 67 -7.39 15.59 19.78
C SER A 67 -6.18 15.53 18.84
N ARG A 68 -4.96 15.60 19.38
CA ARG A 68 -3.72 15.51 18.62
C ARG A 68 -3.41 14.06 18.24
N ILE A 69 -3.72 13.11 19.13
CA ILE A 69 -3.55 11.67 18.90
C ILE A 69 -4.56 11.17 17.87
N VAL A 70 -5.85 11.51 18.01
CA VAL A 70 -6.92 11.10 17.09
C VAL A 70 -6.63 11.57 15.67
N LYS A 71 -6.10 12.79 15.47
CA LYS A 71 -5.72 13.28 14.14
C LYS A 71 -4.64 12.41 13.47
N ARG A 72 -3.69 11.88 14.25
CA ARG A 72 -2.64 10.98 13.73
C ARG A 72 -3.21 9.59 13.42
N LEU A 73 -4.15 9.11 14.22
CA LEU A 73 -4.88 7.86 13.95
C LEU A 73 -5.72 7.95 12.66
N VAL A 74 -6.45 9.05 12.48
CA VAL A 74 -7.21 9.30 11.25
C VAL A 74 -6.28 9.33 10.04
N TYR A 75 -5.10 9.94 10.15
CA TYR A 75 -4.11 9.96 9.07
C TYR A 75 -3.62 8.55 8.69
N ALA A 76 -3.33 7.68 9.67
CA ALA A 76 -2.94 6.29 9.40
C ALA A 76 -4.08 5.47 8.76
N LEU A 77 -5.32 5.65 9.25
CA LEU A 77 -6.51 5.07 8.62
C LEU A 77 -6.65 5.52 7.16
N LEU A 78 -6.42 6.80 6.89
CA LEU A 78 -6.55 7.36 5.54
C LEU A 78 -5.52 6.74 4.58
N ILE A 79 -4.26 6.54 5.02
CA ILE A 79 -3.23 5.86 4.22
C ILE A 79 -3.58 4.38 4.00
N PHE A 80 -4.03 3.68 5.05
CA PHE A 80 -4.50 2.29 4.96
C PHE A 80 -5.60 2.14 3.91
N PHE A 81 -6.62 3.00 3.98
CA PHE A 81 -7.73 3.01 3.04
C PHE A 81 -7.28 3.42 1.65
N PHE A 82 -6.35 4.38 1.54
CA PHE A 82 -5.82 4.81 0.24
C PHE A 82 -5.14 3.65 -0.49
N VAL A 83 -4.21 2.94 0.17
CA VAL A 83 -3.56 1.74 -0.41
C VAL A 83 -4.58 0.67 -0.78
N THR A 84 -5.60 0.46 0.06
CA THR A 84 -6.67 -0.51 -0.20
C THR A 84 -7.50 -0.13 -1.44
N VAL A 85 -7.90 1.14 -1.55
CA VAL A 85 -8.69 1.64 -2.68
C VAL A 85 -7.87 1.60 -3.97
N VAL A 86 -6.59 1.98 -3.91
CA VAL A 86 -5.65 1.88 -5.04
C VAL A 86 -5.60 0.43 -5.53
N ASN A 87 -5.37 -0.54 -4.64
CA ASN A 87 -5.38 -1.95 -4.99
C ASN A 87 -6.71 -2.38 -5.62
N LEU A 88 -7.84 -1.98 -5.01
CA LEU A 88 -9.16 -2.36 -5.49
C LEU A 88 -9.47 -1.82 -6.89
N VAL A 89 -9.22 -0.53 -7.12
CA VAL A 89 -9.46 0.12 -8.43
C VAL A 89 -8.62 -0.56 -9.50
N PHE A 90 -7.37 -0.82 -9.20
CA PHE A 90 -6.43 -1.40 -10.13
C PHE A 90 -6.67 -2.89 -10.41
N SER A 91 -7.16 -3.64 -9.42
CA SER A 91 -7.66 -5.00 -9.62
C SER A 91 -8.99 -5.05 -10.38
N MET A 92 -9.81 -4.00 -10.28
CA MET A 92 -11.13 -3.92 -10.89
C MET A 92 -11.09 -3.37 -12.32
N VAL A 93 -10.08 -2.56 -12.67
CA VAL A 93 -10.01 -1.88 -13.97
C VAL A 93 -10.00 -2.88 -15.14
N GLY A 94 -9.33 -4.01 -14.99
CA GLY A 94 -9.31 -5.08 -16.00
C GLY A 94 -10.65 -5.78 -16.19
N ASN A 95 -11.55 -5.72 -15.19
CA ASN A 95 -12.86 -6.38 -15.26
C ASN A 95 -13.94 -5.49 -15.90
N ILE A 96 -13.69 -4.18 -16.04
CA ILE A 96 -14.70 -3.20 -16.50
C ILE A 96 -14.36 -2.59 -17.86
N THR A 97 -13.24 -3.00 -18.47
CA THR A 97 -12.73 -2.43 -19.72
C THR A 97 -12.52 -3.51 -20.78
N GLU A 98 -12.68 -3.15 -22.04
CA GLU A 98 -12.31 -3.98 -23.20
C GLU A 98 -10.91 -3.64 -23.72
N ASN A 99 -10.22 -2.69 -23.08
CA ASN A 99 -8.89 -2.28 -23.51
C ASN A 99 -7.83 -3.31 -23.08
N GLU A 100 -7.22 -3.97 -24.06
CA GLU A 100 -6.20 -5.01 -23.85
C GLU A 100 -5.01 -4.53 -22.99
N THR A 101 -4.63 -3.25 -23.08
CA THR A 101 -3.51 -2.71 -22.28
C THR A 101 -3.86 -2.59 -20.81
N LEU A 102 -5.11 -2.23 -20.50
CA LEU A 102 -5.59 -2.11 -19.12
C LEU A 102 -5.86 -3.48 -18.50
N ILE A 103 -6.27 -4.47 -19.31
CA ILE A 103 -6.45 -5.86 -18.87
C ILE A 103 -5.09 -6.47 -18.49
N LYS A 104 -4.08 -6.40 -19.39
CA LYS A 104 -2.72 -6.88 -19.10
C LYS A 104 -2.13 -6.23 -17.84
N TRP A 105 -2.33 -4.92 -17.70
CA TRP A 105 -1.87 -4.17 -16.53
C TRP A 105 -2.58 -4.62 -15.23
N SER A 106 -3.89 -4.86 -15.28
CA SER A 106 -4.68 -5.37 -14.14
C SER A 106 -4.27 -6.79 -13.75
N GLU A 107 -3.98 -7.66 -14.72
CA GLU A 107 -3.45 -9.02 -14.48
C GLU A 107 -2.08 -8.98 -13.83
N CYS A 108 -1.15 -8.17 -14.34
CA CYS A 108 0.14 -7.90 -13.72
C CYS A 108 0.00 -7.40 -12.27
N TRP A 109 -0.90 -6.44 -12.06
CA TRP A 109 -1.15 -5.91 -10.74
C TRP A 109 -1.69 -6.99 -9.80
N ASN A 110 -2.53 -7.92 -10.27
CA ASN A 110 -3.11 -8.99 -9.47
C ASN A 110 -2.12 -10.12 -9.16
N ASN A 111 -1.39 -10.60 -10.16
CA ASN A 111 -0.43 -11.70 -10.05
C ASN A 111 0.95 -11.26 -10.58
N PRO A 112 1.75 -10.49 -9.80
CA PRO A 112 3.08 -10.04 -10.22
C PRO A 112 4.14 -11.16 -10.22
N MET A 113 3.74 -12.42 -10.08
CA MET A 113 4.62 -13.60 -10.09
C MET A 113 4.29 -14.59 -11.22
N GLU A 114 3.20 -14.38 -11.95
CA GLU A 114 2.77 -15.22 -13.06
C GLU A 114 3.25 -14.61 -14.39
N ASN A 115 4.56 -14.73 -14.63
CA ASN A 115 5.23 -14.33 -15.87
C ASN A 115 5.93 -15.52 -16.51
#